data_AF-A0A659UEX4-F1
#
_entry.id   AF-A0A659UEX4-F1
#
_cell.length_a   1.000
_cell.length_b   1.000
_cell.length_c   1.000
_cell.angle_alpha   90.00
_cell.angle_beta   90.00
_cell.angle_gamma   90.00
#
_symmetry.space_group_name_H-M   'P 1'
#
loop_
_entity.id
_entity.type
_entity.pdbx_description
1 polymer ?
#
loop_
_entity_poly.entity_id
_entity_poly.type
_entity_poly.pdbx_seq_one_letter_code
_entity_poly.pdbx_strand_id
1 'polypeptide(L)'
;QADQPVEWETTFQAPATDMMRQIEWFGNYTMWFIVPITILVLLLLAYCIVRFRASANPVPSKTSHNTLIEVIWTVGPVVILLCLAIPSFQLLTA
;
A
#
# COMPACT_ATOMS: atom_id res chain seq x y z
N GLN A 1 -33.14 6.52 -2.79
CA GLN A 1 -33.15 5.07 -3.08
C GLN A 1 -31.71 4.59 -3.00
N ALA A 2 -31.47 3.38 -2.48
CA ALA A 2 -30.15 2.78 -2.55
C ALA A 2 -29.84 2.42 -4.01
N ASP A 3 -28.63 2.74 -4.45
CA ASP A 3 -28.15 2.37 -5.78
C ASP A 3 -28.02 0.85 -5.91
N GLN A 4 -28.12 0.32 -7.12
CA GLN A 4 -28.07 -1.13 -7.37
C GLN A 4 -26.68 -1.51 -7.90
N PRO A 5 -26.17 -2.72 -7.60
CA PRO A 5 -24.90 -3.15 -8.17
C PRO A 5 -25.02 -3.26 -9.69
N VAL A 6 -24.00 -2.78 -10.41
CA VAL A 6 -23.91 -2.85 -11.87
C VAL A 6 -23.00 -4.01 -12.27
N GLU A 7 -23.33 -4.69 -13.39
CA GLU A 7 -22.48 -5.76 -13.90
C GLU A 7 -21.05 -5.25 -14.14
N TRP A 8 -20.06 -6.01 -13.64
CA TRP A 8 -18.62 -5.75 -13.76
C TRP A 8 -18.09 -4.51 -13.02
N GLU A 9 -18.89 -3.89 -12.15
CA GLU A 9 -18.40 -2.80 -11.30
C GLU A 9 -17.38 -3.32 -10.28
N THR A 10 -16.25 -2.60 -10.16
CA THR A 10 -15.14 -2.97 -9.25
C THR A 10 -14.98 -2.01 -8.07
N THR A 11 -15.77 -0.95 -8.03
CA THR A 11 -15.77 0.10 -7.00
C THR A 11 -17.01 -0.02 -6.12
N PHE A 12 -17.12 0.86 -5.12
CA PHE A 12 -18.35 0.97 -4.34
C PHE A 12 -19.49 1.56 -5.17
N GLN A 13 -20.72 1.22 -4.78
CA GLN A 13 -21.94 1.86 -5.28
C GLN A 13 -21.94 3.36 -4.98
N ALA A 14 -22.76 4.13 -5.72
CA ALA A 14 -22.86 5.56 -5.50
C ALA A 14 -23.25 5.89 -4.04
N PRO A 15 -22.53 6.81 -3.37
CA PRO A 15 -22.78 7.11 -1.97
C PRO A 15 -24.15 7.76 -1.76
N ALA A 16 -25.00 7.10 -0.97
CA ALA A 16 -26.31 7.62 -0.59
C ALA A 16 -26.29 8.56 0.64
N THR A 17 -25.16 8.64 1.34
CA THR A 17 -24.96 9.47 2.55
C THR A 17 -23.60 10.15 2.53
N ASP A 18 -23.48 11.27 3.27
CA ASP A 18 -22.19 11.97 3.41
C ASP A 18 -21.14 11.14 4.14
N MET A 19 -21.54 10.25 5.06
CA MET A 19 -20.65 9.30 5.70
C MET A 19 -20.03 8.33 4.67
N MET A 20 -20.84 7.76 3.77
CA MET A 20 -20.32 6.87 2.72
C MET A 20 -19.38 7.62 1.76
N ARG A 21 -19.68 8.89 1.43
CA ARG A 21 -18.78 9.73 0.62
C ARG A 21 -17.42 9.93 1.29
N GLN A 22 -17.37 10.11 2.61
CA GLN A 22 -16.11 10.20 3.36
C GLN A 22 -15.36 8.86 3.38
N ILE A 23 -16.08 7.74 3.54
CA ILE A 23 -15.49 6.39 3.49
C ILE A 23 -14.86 6.11 2.13
N GLU A 24 -15.56 6.43 1.04
CA GLU A 24 -15.05 6.26 -0.32
C GLU A 24 -13.80 7.12 -0.56
N TRP A 25 -13.83 8.39 -0.12
CA TRP A 25 -12.66 9.26 -0.18
C TRP A 25 -11.47 8.70 0.59
N PHE A 26 -11.69 8.23 1.83
CA PHE A 26 -10.62 7.66 2.66
C PHE A 26 -10.08 6.35 2.08
N GLY A 27 -10.95 5.54 1.47
CA GLY A 27 -10.56 4.33 0.74
C GLY A 27 -9.63 4.64 -0.43
N ASN A 28 -10.00 5.62 -1.25
CA ASN A 28 -9.18 6.09 -2.37
C ASN A 28 -7.85 6.69 -1.87
N TYR A 29 -7.88 7.49 -0.80
CA TYR A 29 -6.67 8.02 -0.15
C TYR A 29 -5.75 6.88 0.31
N THR A 30 -6.29 5.83 0.93
CA THR A 30 -5.52 4.67 1.39
C THR A 30 -4.92 3.89 0.22
N MET A 31 -5.67 3.73 -0.88
CA MET A 31 -5.18 3.06 -2.10
C MET A 31 -3.96 3.76 -2.70
N TRP A 32 -3.87 5.09 -2.60
CA TRP A 32 -2.69 5.85 -3.03
C TRP A 32 -1.41 5.53 -2.26
N PHE A 33 -1.50 4.92 -1.06
CA PHE A 33 -0.33 4.40 -0.34
C PHE A 33 -0.08 2.92 -0.65
N ILE A 34 -1.12 2.09 -0.64
CA ILE A 34 -0.96 0.63 -0.79
C ILE A 34 -0.48 0.26 -2.19
N VAL A 35 -1.01 0.88 -3.25
CA VAL A 35 -0.66 0.55 -4.64
C VAL A 35 0.83 0.78 -4.93
N PRO A 36 1.44 1.95 -4.59
CA PRO A 36 2.87 2.13 -4.77
C PRO A 36 3.74 1.16 -3.94
N ILE A 37 3.34 0.84 -2.70
CA ILE A 37 4.08 -0.12 -1.86
C ILE A 37 4.08 -1.51 -2.49
N THR A 38 2.91 -1.97 -2.94
CA THR A 38 2.79 -3.29 -3.58
C THR A 38 3.58 -3.37 -4.87
N ILE A 39 3.54 -2.32 -5.70
CA ILE A 39 4.37 -2.21 -6.92
C ILE A 39 5.86 -2.22 -6.56
N LEU A 40 6.29 -1.47 -5.53
CA LEU A 40 7.68 -1.45 -5.07
C LEU A 40 8.15 -2.85 -4.68
N VAL A 41 7.38 -3.56 -3.86
CA VAL A 41 7.71 -4.93 -3.43
C VAL A 41 7.75 -5.87 -4.64
N LEU A 42 6.78 -5.78 -5.54
CA LEU A 42 6.73 -6.60 -6.76
C LEU A 42 7.98 -6.38 -7.64
N LEU A 43 8.37 -5.11 -7.86
CA LEU A 43 9.53 -4.77 -8.66
C LEU A 43 10.83 -5.24 -8.00
N LEU A 44 10.97 -5.10 -6.68
CA LEU A 44 12.13 -5.61 -5.94
C LEU A 44 12.23 -7.13 -6.01
N LEU A 45 11.12 -7.85 -5.87
CA LEU A 45 11.09 -9.31 -6.01
C LEU A 45 11.44 -9.74 -7.44
N ALA A 46 10.84 -9.12 -8.46
CA ALA A 46 11.15 -9.39 -9.85
C ALA A 46 12.63 -9.14 -10.16
N TYR A 47 13.18 -8.02 -9.66
CA TYR A 47 14.60 -7.71 -9.75
C TYR A 47 15.46 -8.77 -9.08
N CYS A 48 15.11 -9.20 -7.87
CA CYS A 48 15.84 -10.25 -7.16
C CYS A 48 15.85 -11.58 -7.91
N ILE A 49 14.71 -12.00 -8.45
CA ILE A 49 14.59 -13.24 -9.24
C ILE A 49 15.48 -13.19 -10.48
N VAL A 50 15.46 -12.09 -11.22
CA VAL A 50 16.23 -11.98 -12.47
C VAL A 50 17.73 -11.78 -12.22
N ARG A 51 18.09 -10.93 -11.25
CA ARG A 51 19.47 -10.50 -11.00
C ARG A 51 20.28 -11.48 -10.15
N PHE A 52 19.65 -12.11 -9.16
CA PHE A 52 20.32 -12.96 -8.16
C PHE A 52 20.05 -14.46 -8.32
N ARG A 53 19.44 -14.90 -9.43
CA ARG A 53 19.39 -16.33 -9.78
C ARG A 53 20.79 -16.96 -9.85
N ALA A 54 20.87 -18.25 -9.54
CA ALA A 54 22.14 -18.98 -9.44
C ALA A 54 23.02 -18.89 -10.70
N SER A 55 22.41 -18.84 -11.90
CA SER A 55 23.16 -18.70 -13.16
C SER A 55 23.78 -17.31 -13.35
N ALA A 56 23.17 -16.25 -12.81
CA ALA A 56 23.62 -14.86 -12.94
C ALA A 56 24.41 -14.37 -11.72
N ASN A 57 24.31 -15.07 -10.58
CA ASN A 57 25.00 -14.77 -9.34
C ASN A 57 25.53 -16.05 -8.67
N PRO A 58 26.60 -16.66 -9.21
CA PRO A 58 27.10 -17.96 -8.74
C PRO A 58 27.78 -17.90 -7.36
N VAL A 59 28.29 -16.74 -6.95
CA VAL A 59 28.89 -16.53 -5.62
C VAL A 59 28.01 -15.56 -4.83
N PRO A 60 27.25 -16.03 -3.82
CA PRO A 60 26.36 -15.17 -3.05
C PRO A 60 27.13 -14.25 -2.10
N SER A 61 26.54 -13.08 -1.82
CA SER A 61 27.05 -12.17 -0.78
C SER A 61 26.94 -12.81 0.60
N LYS A 62 27.85 -12.41 1.51
CA LYS A 62 27.85 -12.80 2.93
C LYS A 62 27.40 -11.66 3.86
N THR A 63 26.88 -10.57 3.31
CA THR A 63 26.37 -9.43 4.07
C THR A 63 25.09 -9.81 4.82
N SER A 64 25.10 -9.73 6.14
CA SER A 64 23.93 -10.09 6.96
C SER A 64 23.16 -8.89 7.51
N HIS A 65 23.78 -7.72 7.58
CA HIS A 65 23.19 -6.53 8.21
C HIS A 65 23.50 -5.27 7.43
N ASN A 66 22.55 -4.34 7.43
CA ASN A 66 22.75 -2.98 6.99
C ASN A 66 21.83 -2.06 7.79
N THR A 67 22.34 -1.53 8.89
CA THR A 67 21.58 -0.69 9.84
C THR A 67 20.93 0.52 9.17
N LEU A 68 21.56 1.10 8.15
CA LEU A 68 20.98 2.26 7.46
C LEU A 68 19.69 1.88 6.73
N ILE A 69 19.69 0.76 6.00
CA ILE A 69 18.50 0.29 5.28
C ILE A 69 17.43 -0.17 6.29
N GLU A 70 17.85 -0.81 7.38
CA GLU A 70 16.98 -1.19 8.50
C GLU A 70 16.20 0.00 9.08
N VAL A 71 16.88 1.12 9.30
CA VAL A 71 16.24 2.35 9.78
C VAL A 71 15.26 2.90 8.74
N ILE A 72 15.64 2.94 7.45
CA ILE A 72 14.78 3.46 6.37
C ILE A 72 13.49 2.67 6.27
N TRP A 73 13.54 1.34 6.21
CA TRP A 73 12.33 0.52 6.08
C TRP A 73 11.53 0.41 7.38
N THR A 74 12.07 0.84 8.53
CA THR A 74 11.31 0.85 9.79
C THR A 74 10.58 2.19 9.94
N VAL A 75 11.27 3.30 9.68
CA VAL A 75 10.71 4.65 9.77
C VAL A 75 9.71 4.91 8.65
N GLY A 76 9.99 4.45 7.43
CA GLY A 76 9.10 4.61 6.27
C GLY A 76 7.67 4.14 6.53
N PRO A 77 7.45 2.86 6.90
CA PRO A 77 6.13 2.36 7.26
C PRO A 77 5.48 3.10 8.43
N VAL A 78 6.24 3.50 9.46
CA VAL A 78 5.68 4.27 10.58
C VAL A 78 5.11 5.61 10.10
N VAL A 79 5.83 6.34 9.24
CA VAL A 79 5.33 7.61 8.67
C VAL A 79 4.06 7.38 7.84
N ILE A 80 4.03 6.32 7.01
CA ILE A 80 2.85 5.98 6.21
C ILE A 80 1.64 5.70 7.12
N LEU A 81 1.82 4.93 8.20
CA LEU A 81 0.74 4.66 9.16
C LEU A 81 0.23 5.94 9.83
N LEU A 82 1.11 6.88 10.19
CA LEU A 82 0.69 8.17 10.75
C LEU A 82 -0.14 9.00 9.77
N CYS A 83 0.25 9.02 8.48
CA CYS A 83 -0.51 9.70 7.43
C CYS A 83 -1.91 9.10 7.21
N LEU A 84 -2.09 7.80 7.43
CA LEU A 84 -3.39 7.12 7.35
C LEU A 84 -4.22 7.32 8.62
N ALA A 85 -3.57 7.30 9.79
CA ALA A 85 -4.26 7.37 11.09
C ALA A 85 -5.02 8.69 11.30
N ILE A 86 -4.43 9.83 10.90
CA ILE A 86 -5.04 11.15 11.11
C ILE A 86 -6.45 11.27 10.46
N PRO A 87 -6.62 11.09 9.13
CA PRO A 87 -7.94 11.15 8.51
C PRO A 87 -8.84 10.00 8.96
N SER A 88 -8.29 8.83 9.27
CA SER A 88 -9.07 7.69 9.77
C SER A 88 -9.77 8.00 11.09
N PHE A 89 -9.06 8.63 12.05
CA PHE A 89 -9.66 9.00 13.33
C PHE A 89 -10.69 10.11 13.18
N GLN A 90 -10.43 11.11 12.33
CA GLN A 90 -11.41 12.17 12.03
C GLN A 90 -12.72 11.59 11.51
N LEU A 91 -12.65 10.63 10.59
CA LEU A 91 -13.82 9.95 10.03
C LEU A 91 -14.53 9.08 11.06
N LEU A 92 -13.80 8.37 11.93
CA LEU A 92 -14.40 7.54 12.98
C LEU A 92 -15.18 8.36 14.02
N THR A 93 -14.73 9.58 14.28
CA THR A 93 -15.35 10.48 15.27
C THR A 93 -16.38 11.46 14.68
N ALA A 94 -16.54 11.45 13.35
CA ALA A 94 -17.51 12.26 12.63
C ALA A 94 -18.93 11.66 12.72
#